data_AF-A0A5Q2P044-F1
#
_entry.id   AF-A0A5Q2P044-F1
#
_cell.length_a   1.000
_cell.length_b   1.000
_cell.length_c   1.000
_cell.angle_alpha   90.00
_cell.angle_beta   90.00
_cell.angle_gamma   90.00
#
_symmetry.space_group_name_H-M   'P 1'
#
loop_
_entity.id
_entity.type
_entity.pdbx_description
1 polymer ?
#
loop_
_entity_poly.entity_id
_entity_poly.type
_entity_poly.pdbx_seq_one_letter_code
_entity_poly.pdbx_strand_id
1 'polypeptide(L)'
;MKRRTQATAALALAAAIGVGTQWQAILKTWNGEAFAASSSTSASVGTVPGTADDPVVTKSYVDQKIAEALKGGATAPTSTPSPSPSQAPSSAPTATPGAGGGSSDEGGVKVINVPLGKTLIAADGTEVVVRGGKAVAYSPDSNGIADVTAGIDIKSGSSVPQNHLILFPRGGRGVGSADGMKVGLTVMVRGAYEIKTIEK
;
A
#
# COMPACT_ATOMS: atom_id res chain seq x y z
N MET A 1 14.01 -31.62 82.38
CA MET A 1 13.45 -31.40 81.02
C MET A 1 13.13 -29.92 80.84
N LYS A 2 13.97 -29.17 80.12
CA LYS A 2 13.68 -27.80 79.63
C LYS A 2 14.78 -27.44 78.63
N ARG A 3 14.50 -27.57 77.33
CA ARG A 3 15.43 -27.17 76.26
C ARG A 3 15.16 -25.71 75.93
N ARG A 4 16.22 -24.91 75.97
CA ARG A 4 16.25 -23.48 75.63
C ARG A 4 16.38 -23.32 74.12
N THR A 5 15.67 -22.31 73.63
CA THR A 5 15.68 -21.66 72.32
C THR A 5 17.07 -21.55 71.71
N GLN A 6 17.22 -21.94 70.43
CA GLN A 6 18.37 -21.58 69.60
C GLN A 6 17.95 -20.61 68.50
N ALA A 7 18.81 -19.61 68.31
CA ALA A 7 18.70 -18.55 67.33
C ALA A 7 19.18 -19.01 65.95
N THR A 8 18.57 -18.39 64.94
CA THR A 8 18.73 -18.54 63.50
C THR A 8 20.14 -18.24 63.03
N ALA A 9 20.74 -19.15 62.27
CA ALA A 9 21.90 -18.88 61.41
C ALA A 9 21.51 -19.23 59.97
N ALA A 10 21.45 -18.21 59.12
CA ALA A 10 21.20 -18.35 57.69
C ALA A 10 22.48 -18.82 56.99
N LEU A 11 22.40 -19.93 56.24
CA LEU A 11 23.43 -20.35 55.30
C LEU A 11 22.79 -20.33 53.90
N ALA A 12 23.28 -19.44 53.05
CA ALA A 12 22.84 -19.32 51.66
C ALA A 12 23.40 -20.49 50.84
N LEU A 13 22.52 -21.17 50.11
CA LEU A 13 22.83 -22.22 49.15
C LEU A 13 23.20 -21.57 47.82
N ALA A 14 24.44 -21.77 47.35
CA ALA A 14 24.83 -21.42 45.99
C ALA A 14 24.33 -22.52 45.04
N ALA A 15 23.34 -22.20 44.21
CA ALA A 15 22.92 -23.02 43.07
C ALA A 15 23.36 -22.33 41.77
N ALA A 16 24.18 -23.04 41.00
CA ALA A 16 24.54 -22.68 39.63
C ALA A 16 23.32 -22.80 38.71
N ILE A 17 22.99 -21.73 37.99
CA ILE A 17 22.12 -21.75 36.81
C ILE A 17 22.83 -20.91 35.75
N GLY A 18 23.22 -21.57 34.66
CA GLY A 18 23.81 -20.93 33.50
C GLY A 18 22.78 -20.09 32.75
N VAL A 19 23.13 -18.85 32.42
CA VAL A 19 22.47 -18.05 31.41
C VAL A 19 23.56 -17.31 30.63
N GLY A 20 23.72 -17.69 29.36
CA GLY A 20 24.52 -16.95 28.40
C GLY A 20 23.78 -15.68 28.00
N THR A 21 24.37 -14.53 28.31
CA THR A 21 23.80 -13.23 27.98
C THR A 21 24.88 -12.42 27.27
N GLN A 22 24.93 -12.55 25.94
CA GLN A 22 25.64 -11.65 25.05
C GLN A 22 25.05 -10.24 25.17
N TRP A 23 25.55 -9.44 26.11
CA TRP A 23 25.29 -8.01 26.18
C TRP A 23 26.49 -7.31 26.80
N GLN A 24 27.55 -7.07 26.01
CA GLN A 24 28.47 -5.93 26.16
C GLN A 24 29.38 -5.83 24.92
N ALA A 25 28.81 -5.41 23.78
CA ALA A 25 29.59 -4.91 22.65
C ALA A 25 29.12 -3.49 22.32
N ILE A 26 29.33 -2.57 23.26
CA ILE A 26 29.41 -1.16 22.94
C ILE A 26 30.72 -0.65 23.56
N LEU A 27 31.51 0.04 22.72
CA LEU A 27 32.68 0.88 23.05
C LEU A 27 34.00 0.15 23.34
N LYS A 28 34.78 -0.09 22.28
CA LYS A 28 36.12 0.50 22.08
C LYS A 28 36.86 -0.22 20.96
N THR A 29 36.88 0.36 19.75
CA THR A 29 38.09 0.36 18.91
C THR A 29 38.09 1.65 18.11
N TRP A 30 38.49 2.70 18.81
CA TRP A 30 39.18 3.85 18.24
C TRP A 30 40.62 3.38 18.00
N ASN A 31 40.96 3.09 16.74
CA ASN A 31 42.29 3.15 16.14
C ASN A 31 42.09 2.73 14.68
N GLY A 32 41.74 3.72 13.87
CA GLY A 32 41.32 3.52 12.49
C GLY A 32 42.43 2.96 11.62
N GLU A 33 42.03 2.01 10.78
CA GLU A 33 42.44 1.95 9.38
C GLU A 33 41.20 1.60 8.56
N ALA A 34 40.83 2.54 7.68
CA ALA A 34 39.68 2.44 6.79
C ALA A 34 40.08 1.60 5.57
N PHE A 35 39.41 0.47 5.35
CA PHE A 35 39.53 -0.29 4.11
C PHE A 35 38.73 0.44 3.02
N ALA A 36 39.37 1.40 2.34
CA ALA A 36 38.82 2.12 1.20
C ALA A 36 38.82 1.21 -0.03
N ALA A 37 37.68 0.59 -0.33
CA ALA A 37 37.44 -0.04 -1.63
C ALA A 37 37.09 1.06 -2.64
N SER A 38 38.11 1.58 -3.33
CA SER A 38 37.93 2.47 -4.48
C SER A 38 37.47 1.67 -5.70
N SER A 39 36.16 1.53 -5.88
CA SER A 39 35.59 1.10 -7.15
C SER A 39 35.60 2.28 -8.13
N SER A 40 36.47 2.20 -9.13
CA SER A 40 36.44 3.09 -10.29
C SER A 40 35.14 2.91 -11.08
N THR A 41 34.37 3.98 -11.20
CA THR A 41 33.32 4.08 -12.22
C THR A 41 33.44 5.46 -12.85
N SER A 42 33.97 5.49 -14.06
CA SER A 42 33.81 6.64 -14.95
C SER A 42 32.33 6.77 -15.26
N ALA A 43 31.69 7.83 -14.75
CA ALA A 43 30.37 8.23 -15.19
C ALA A 43 30.52 8.89 -16.56
N SER A 44 30.17 8.16 -17.63
CA SER A 44 29.78 8.80 -18.88
C SER A 44 28.55 9.65 -18.60
N VAL A 45 28.68 10.98 -18.68
CA VAL A 45 27.55 11.91 -18.70
C VAL A 45 26.85 11.75 -20.05
N GLY A 46 26.13 10.64 -20.20
CA GLY A 46 25.16 10.44 -21.25
C GLY A 46 23.84 10.99 -20.77
N THR A 47 23.25 11.90 -21.55
CA THR A 47 21.83 12.24 -21.46
C THR A 47 21.03 10.96 -21.29
N VAL A 48 20.46 10.77 -20.10
CA VAL A 48 19.63 9.63 -19.77
C VAL A 48 18.35 9.78 -20.59
N PRO A 49 18.04 8.87 -21.52
CA PRO A 49 16.79 8.94 -22.27
C PRO A 49 15.60 8.80 -21.30
N GLY A 50 14.65 9.75 -21.35
CA GLY A 50 13.48 9.78 -20.47
C GLY A 50 13.65 10.59 -19.17
N THR A 51 14.54 11.57 -19.12
CA THR A 51 14.60 12.52 -17.99
C THR A 51 13.37 13.45 -17.97
N ALA A 52 13.14 14.08 -16.82
CA ALA A 52 12.07 15.07 -16.64
C ALA A 52 12.24 16.33 -17.53
N ASP A 53 13.41 16.50 -18.13
CA ASP A 53 13.71 17.57 -19.08
C ASP A 53 13.30 17.23 -20.53
N ASP A 54 12.75 16.03 -20.78
CA ASP A 54 12.21 15.64 -22.09
C ASP A 54 10.83 16.29 -22.33
N PRO A 55 10.63 17.06 -23.42
CA PRO A 55 9.33 17.64 -23.73
C PRO A 55 8.27 16.55 -23.91
N VAL A 56 7.18 16.66 -23.14
CA VAL A 56 6.02 15.78 -23.32
C VAL A 56 5.29 16.18 -24.60
N VAL A 57 5.21 15.24 -25.56
CA VAL A 57 4.52 15.44 -26.84
C VAL A 57 3.40 14.42 -26.99
N THR A 58 2.23 14.85 -27.47
CA THR A 58 1.09 13.97 -27.73
C THR A 58 1.23 13.24 -29.07
N LYS A 59 0.71 12.01 -29.18
CA LYS A 59 0.73 11.22 -30.43
C LYS A 59 0.25 12.01 -31.65
N SER A 60 -0.81 12.82 -31.48
CA SER A 60 -1.38 13.67 -32.54
C SER A 60 -0.43 14.74 -33.07
N TYR A 61 0.46 15.28 -32.23
CA TYR A 61 1.44 16.30 -32.67
C TYR A 61 2.54 15.66 -33.53
N VAL A 62 2.99 14.47 -33.14
CA VAL A 62 3.96 13.68 -33.93
C VAL A 62 3.34 13.27 -35.26
N ASP A 63 2.11 12.75 -35.24
CA ASP A 63 1.38 12.35 -36.45
C ASP A 63 1.17 13.55 -37.39
N GLN A 64 0.85 14.73 -36.86
CA GLN A 64 0.71 15.96 -37.66
C GLN A 64 2.03 16.38 -38.31
N LYS A 65 3.15 16.35 -37.57
CA LYS A 65 4.46 16.73 -38.12
C LYS A 65 4.97 15.74 -39.16
N ILE A 66 4.68 14.46 -38.99
CA ILE A 66 4.96 13.43 -40.00
C ILE A 66 4.10 13.67 -41.24
N ALA A 67 2.81 13.98 -41.08
CA ALA A 67 1.93 14.28 -42.21
C ALA A 67 2.34 15.56 -42.96
N GLU A 68 2.82 16.58 -42.25
CA GLU A 68 3.40 17.81 -42.83
C GLU A 68 4.71 17.50 -43.58
N ALA A 69 5.59 16.70 -43.00
CA ALA A 69 6.86 16.32 -43.62
C ALA A 69 6.68 15.42 -44.84
N LEU A 70 5.72 14.49 -44.81
CA LEU A 70 5.41 13.58 -45.91
C LEU A 70 4.71 14.30 -47.09
N LYS A 71 4.10 15.46 -46.83
CA LYS A 71 3.52 16.35 -47.85
C LYS A 71 4.52 17.36 -48.42
N GLY A 72 5.76 17.39 -47.95
CA GLY A 72 6.81 18.36 -48.32
C GLY A 72 7.47 18.12 -49.69
N GLY A 73 6.69 17.85 -50.74
CA GLY A 73 7.18 17.63 -52.10
C GLY A 73 6.29 18.25 -53.19
N ALA A 74 5.68 19.42 -52.96
CA ALA A 74 5.21 20.34 -54.01
C ALA A 74 4.65 21.65 -53.40
N THR A 75 4.89 22.75 -54.09
CA THR A 75 4.59 24.16 -53.80
C THR A 75 3.08 24.51 -53.83
N ALA A 76 2.56 25.13 -52.74
CA ALA A 76 1.51 26.19 -52.57
C ALA A 76 0.13 26.14 -53.30
N PRO A 77 -0.93 26.93 -52.92
CA PRO A 77 -1.35 27.51 -51.62
C PRO A 77 -2.84 27.25 -51.22
N THR A 78 -3.20 27.61 -49.98
CA THR A 78 -4.54 27.99 -49.46
C THR A 78 -5.74 27.03 -49.54
N SER A 79 -6.23 26.57 -48.39
CA SER A 79 -7.54 26.99 -47.84
C SER A 79 -7.77 26.44 -46.43
N THR A 80 -8.08 27.35 -45.52
CA THR A 80 -8.59 27.12 -44.17
C THR A 80 -10.01 26.55 -44.24
N PRO A 81 -10.35 25.56 -43.40
CA PRO A 81 -11.64 25.60 -42.72
C PRO A 81 -11.42 25.73 -41.21
N SER A 82 -12.00 26.78 -40.66
CA SER A 82 -12.31 26.90 -39.24
C SER A 82 -13.61 26.13 -38.98
N PRO A 83 -13.63 25.28 -37.94
CA PRO A 83 -14.83 25.21 -37.12
C PRO A 83 -14.50 25.46 -35.64
N SER A 84 -15.03 26.58 -35.15
CA SER A 84 -15.69 26.80 -33.85
C SER A 84 -15.51 25.75 -32.75
N PRO A 85 -15.00 26.13 -31.55
CA PRO A 85 -15.23 25.35 -30.34
C PRO A 85 -16.57 25.79 -29.74
N SER A 86 -17.67 25.15 -30.17
CA SER A 86 -18.87 25.06 -29.35
C SER A 86 -19.03 23.63 -28.87
N GLN A 87 -18.53 23.38 -27.65
CA GLN A 87 -19.25 22.65 -26.60
C GLN A 87 -18.36 22.54 -25.37
N ALA A 88 -18.67 23.34 -24.35
CA ALA A 88 -18.62 22.82 -23.00
C ALA A 88 -19.74 21.76 -22.87
N PRO A 89 -19.45 20.63 -22.20
CA PRO A 89 -20.37 20.18 -21.19
C PRO A 89 -19.66 20.11 -19.85
N SER A 90 -20.19 20.92 -18.94
CA SER A 90 -20.23 20.63 -17.52
C SER A 90 -20.77 19.22 -17.27
N SER A 91 -20.16 18.48 -16.34
CA SER A 91 -20.87 17.69 -15.33
C SER A 91 -19.90 17.32 -14.22
N ALA A 92 -19.98 18.05 -13.11
CA ALA A 92 -19.50 17.59 -11.83
C ALA A 92 -20.22 16.29 -11.44
N PRO A 93 -19.58 15.30 -10.78
CA PRO A 93 -20.31 14.17 -10.25
C PRO A 93 -21.03 14.62 -8.97
N THR A 94 -22.31 14.94 -9.11
CA THR A 94 -23.23 15.03 -7.98
C THR A 94 -23.52 13.61 -7.49
N ALA A 95 -23.15 13.35 -6.24
CA ALA A 95 -23.52 12.13 -5.53
C ALA A 95 -25.05 12.00 -5.48
N THR A 96 -25.57 10.81 -5.79
CA THR A 96 -26.89 10.37 -5.33
C THR A 96 -26.78 8.93 -4.84
N PRO A 97 -27.21 8.62 -3.60
CA PRO A 97 -27.13 7.29 -3.03
C PRO A 97 -28.31 6.44 -3.51
N GLY A 98 -28.02 5.37 -4.25
CA GLY A 98 -29.00 4.40 -4.73
C GLY A 98 -28.50 2.98 -4.49
N ALA A 99 -29.26 2.22 -3.71
CA ALA A 99 -28.92 0.91 -3.18
C ALA A 99 -28.92 -0.22 -4.22
N GLY A 100 -28.01 -1.18 -4.02
CA GLY A 100 -28.15 -2.56 -4.46
C GLY A 100 -27.76 -2.83 -5.92
N GLY A 101 -26.60 -3.47 -6.11
CA GLY A 101 -26.25 -4.05 -7.42
C GLY A 101 -24.80 -4.48 -7.46
N GLY A 102 -24.55 -5.78 -7.32
CA GLY A 102 -23.23 -6.38 -7.50
C GLY A 102 -22.65 -5.96 -8.86
N SER A 103 -21.47 -5.36 -8.83
CA SER A 103 -20.86 -4.79 -10.02
C SER A 103 -19.92 -5.79 -10.68
N SER A 104 -20.25 -6.12 -11.93
CA SER A 104 -19.40 -6.82 -12.89
C SER A 104 -18.08 -6.07 -13.14
N ASP A 105 -17.08 -6.90 -13.37
CA ASP A 105 -15.65 -6.62 -13.52
C ASP A 105 -15.34 -5.57 -14.60
N GLU A 106 -14.87 -4.41 -14.16
CA GLU A 106 -14.09 -3.49 -14.99
C GLU A 106 -12.82 -3.24 -14.19
N GLY A 107 -11.64 -3.57 -14.75
CA GLY A 107 -10.35 -3.63 -14.04
C GLY A 107 -9.82 -2.30 -13.47
N GLY A 108 -10.66 -1.29 -13.33
CA GLY A 108 -10.41 -0.02 -12.69
C GLY A 108 -10.55 -0.04 -11.17
N VAL A 109 -10.05 1.00 -10.53
CA VAL A 109 -10.08 1.17 -9.07
C VAL A 109 -11.34 1.95 -8.67
N LYS A 110 -12.11 1.43 -7.71
CA LYS A 110 -13.32 2.06 -7.16
C LYS A 110 -13.08 2.57 -5.74
N VAL A 111 -13.64 3.73 -5.41
CA VAL A 111 -13.63 4.26 -4.03
C VAL A 111 -14.94 3.90 -3.36
N ILE A 112 -14.86 3.08 -2.31
CA ILE A 112 -16.02 2.53 -1.60
C ILE A 112 -16.01 3.00 -0.16
N ASN A 113 -17.19 3.36 0.35
CA ASN A 113 -17.41 3.61 1.77
C ASN A 113 -17.97 2.34 2.42
N VAL A 114 -17.22 1.73 3.33
CA VAL A 114 -17.66 0.57 4.12
C VAL A 114 -18.30 1.08 5.40
N PRO A 115 -19.61 0.86 5.63
CA PRO A 115 -20.28 1.33 6.84
C PRO A 115 -19.71 0.69 8.12
N LEU A 116 -20.02 1.30 9.26
CA LEU A 116 -19.71 0.73 10.57
C LEU A 116 -20.37 -0.64 10.74
N GLY A 117 -19.66 -1.57 11.39
CA GLY A 117 -20.13 -2.94 11.62
C GLY A 117 -20.25 -3.80 10.35
N LYS A 118 -19.78 -3.29 9.21
CA LYS A 118 -19.66 -4.06 7.96
C LYS A 118 -18.20 -4.31 7.62
N THR A 119 -17.99 -5.38 6.87
CA THR A 119 -16.69 -5.81 6.36
C THR A 119 -16.78 -5.89 4.85
N LEU A 120 -15.79 -5.33 4.16
CA LEU A 120 -15.58 -5.59 2.75
C LEU A 120 -14.90 -6.93 2.60
N ILE A 121 -15.58 -7.88 1.97
CA ILE A 121 -15.08 -9.21 1.63
C ILE A 121 -14.61 -9.18 0.19
N ALA A 122 -13.32 -9.41 -0.01
CA ALA A 122 -12.67 -9.47 -1.30
C ALA A 122 -12.95 -10.81 -1.99
N ALA A 123 -13.05 -10.79 -3.31
CA ALA A 123 -12.96 -11.99 -4.15
C ALA A 123 -11.49 -12.34 -4.42
N ASP A 124 -11.25 -13.48 -5.08
CA ASP A 124 -9.92 -13.89 -5.53
C ASP A 124 -9.25 -12.80 -6.37
N GLY A 125 -7.97 -12.52 -6.10
CA GLY A 125 -7.17 -11.54 -6.86
C GLY A 125 -7.51 -10.07 -6.61
N THR A 126 -8.37 -9.77 -5.64
CA THR A 126 -8.75 -8.38 -5.34
C THR A 126 -7.63 -7.65 -4.60
N GLU A 127 -7.48 -6.36 -4.87
CA GLU A 127 -6.55 -5.46 -4.21
C GLU A 127 -7.32 -4.37 -3.48
N VAL A 128 -6.92 -4.05 -2.25
CA VAL A 128 -7.56 -3.01 -1.45
C VAL A 128 -6.52 -2.10 -0.82
N VAL A 129 -6.82 -0.80 -0.78
CA VAL A 129 -6.08 0.19 0.00
C VAL A 129 -7.03 0.91 0.93
N VAL A 130 -6.76 0.87 2.23
CA VAL A 130 -7.51 1.64 3.23
C VAL A 130 -7.06 3.10 3.16
N ARG A 131 -7.96 4.01 2.80
CA ARG A 131 -7.69 5.45 2.64
C ARG A 131 -8.21 6.29 3.80
N GLY A 132 -9.21 5.78 4.53
CA GLY A 132 -9.84 6.49 5.65
C GLY A 132 -10.42 5.54 6.69
N GLY A 133 -10.47 5.99 7.95
CA GLY A 133 -10.93 5.19 9.08
C GLY A 133 -9.85 4.27 9.67
N LYS A 134 -10.21 3.50 10.70
CA LYS A 134 -9.34 2.47 11.29
C LYS A 134 -9.87 1.09 10.91
N ALA A 135 -9.07 0.35 10.14
CA ALA A 135 -9.46 -0.93 9.60
C ALA A 135 -8.85 -2.09 10.39
N VAL A 136 -9.57 -3.21 10.40
CA VAL A 136 -9.18 -4.46 11.03
C VAL A 136 -9.29 -5.56 9.99
N ALA A 137 -8.31 -6.45 9.96
CA ALA A 137 -8.29 -7.58 9.05
C ALA A 137 -9.35 -8.60 9.45
N TYR A 138 -9.99 -9.20 8.45
CA TYR A 138 -10.85 -10.36 8.61
C TYR A 138 -10.33 -11.51 7.77
N SER A 139 -10.15 -12.66 8.40
CA SER A 139 -9.92 -13.93 7.74
C SER A 139 -10.69 -15.04 8.46
N PRO A 140 -11.31 -16.00 7.73
CA PRO A 140 -11.95 -17.17 8.32
C PRO A 140 -10.95 -18.28 8.69
N ASP A 141 -9.71 -18.22 8.19
CA ASP A 141 -8.66 -19.21 8.43
C ASP A 141 -7.54 -18.67 9.34
N SER A 142 -6.58 -19.52 9.69
CA SER A 142 -5.40 -19.14 10.49
C SER A 142 -4.41 -18.25 9.74
N ASN A 143 -4.57 -18.12 8.42
CA ASN A 143 -3.77 -17.24 7.60
C ASN A 143 -4.40 -15.83 7.59
N GLY A 144 -3.56 -14.83 7.44
CA GLY A 144 -3.97 -13.45 7.40
C GLY A 144 -4.30 -12.96 5.99
N ILE A 145 -4.27 -11.64 5.87
CA ILE A 145 -4.28 -10.92 4.60
C ILE A 145 -2.88 -10.41 4.30
N ALA A 146 -2.49 -10.43 3.03
CA ALA A 146 -1.13 -10.06 2.63
C ALA A 146 -1.00 -8.55 2.52
N ASP A 147 -0.13 -7.96 3.32
CA ASP A 147 0.31 -6.58 3.16
C ASP A 147 1.57 -6.56 2.30
N VAL A 148 1.40 -6.18 1.03
CA VAL A 148 2.49 -6.15 0.04
C VAL A 148 3.45 -5.01 0.33
N THR A 149 2.98 -3.93 0.95
CA THR A 149 3.79 -2.75 1.26
C THR A 149 4.75 -3.04 2.43
N ALA A 150 4.26 -3.67 3.49
CA ALA A 150 5.08 -4.02 4.65
C ALA A 150 5.74 -5.40 4.55
N GLY A 151 5.30 -6.26 3.61
CA GLY A 151 5.82 -7.62 3.46
C GLY A 151 5.41 -8.57 4.60
N ILE A 152 4.22 -8.37 5.18
CA ILE A 152 3.75 -9.14 6.33
C ILE A 152 2.36 -9.77 6.09
N ASP A 153 2.05 -10.80 6.88
CA ASP A 153 0.72 -11.42 6.95
C ASP A 153 -0.04 -10.83 8.14
N ILE A 154 -1.09 -10.03 7.88
CA ILE A 154 -1.90 -9.39 8.91
C ILE A 154 -2.98 -10.37 9.37
N LYS A 155 -2.90 -10.85 10.61
CA LYS A 155 -3.86 -11.80 11.19
C LYS A 155 -5.24 -11.18 11.40
N SER A 156 -6.27 -12.03 11.39
CA SER A 156 -7.65 -11.62 11.70
C SER A 156 -7.71 -10.88 13.04
N GLY A 157 -8.46 -9.80 13.12
CA GLY A 157 -8.54 -8.94 14.30
C GLY A 157 -7.39 -7.94 14.46
N SER A 158 -6.32 -8.02 13.65
CA SER A 158 -5.21 -7.07 13.69
C SER A 158 -5.49 -5.81 12.87
N SER A 159 -4.88 -4.69 13.27
CA SER A 159 -5.01 -3.42 12.56
C SER A 159 -4.42 -3.50 11.16
N VAL A 160 -5.13 -2.95 10.18
CA VAL A 160 -4.65 -2.79 8.81
C VAL A 160 -4.14 -1.36 8.63
N PRO A 161 -2.86 -1.16 8.28
CA PRO A 161 -2.32 0.17 8.03
C PRO A 161 -3.03 0.88 6.87
N GLN A 162 -3.17 2.20 6.99
CA GLN A 162 -3.67 3.01 5.88
C GLN A 162 -2.60 3.13 4.78
N ASN A 163 -3.05 3.28 3.54
CA ASN A 163 -2.19 3.49 2.36
C ASN A 163 -1.27 2.32 2.00
N HIS A 164 -1.48 1.15 2.62
CA HIS A 164 -0.80 -0.08 2.23
C HIS A 164 -1.60 -0.83 1.18
N LEU A 165 -0.90 -1.48 0.25
CA LEU A 165 -1.52 -2.37 -0.73
C LEU A 165 -1.80 -3.72 -0.06
N ILE A 166 -3.07 -4.01 0.13
CA ILE A 166 -3.55 -5.27 0.66
C ILE A 166 -3.98 -6.15 -0.51
N LEU A 167 -3.31 -7.29 -0.66
CA LEU A 167 -3.59 -8.27 -1.70
C LEU A 167 -4.39 -9.44 -1.12
N PHE A 168 -5.42 -9.85 -1.85
CA PHE A 168 -6.24 -11.02 -1.54
C PHE A 168 -6.04 -12.10 -2.60
N PRO A 169 -5.03 -12.99 -2.47
CA PRO A 169 -4.81 -14.07 -3.43
C PRO A 169 -6.01 -15.01 -3.55
N ARG A 170 -6.75 -15.16 -2.46
CA ARG A 170 -8.02 -15.90 -2.36
C ARG A 170 -9.04 -15.03 -1.65
N GLY A 171 -10.29 -15.18 -2.04
CA GLY A 171 -11.43 -14.47 -1.53
C GLY A 171 -11.92 -15.02 -0.20
N GLY A 172 -13.01 -14.42 0.30
CA GLY A 172 -13.58 -14.72 1.61
C GLY A 172 -12.86 -14.04 2.78
N ARG A 173 -11.79 -13.29 2.50
CA ARG A 173 -11.07 -12.44 3.44
C ARG A 173 -11.43 -10.98 3.20
N GLY A 174 -11.13 -10.11 4.17
CA GLY A 174 -11.59 -8.73 4.07
C GLY A 174 -10.98 -7.75 5.03
N VAL A 175 -11.51 -6.52 4.93
CA VAL A 175 -11.21 -5.41 5.85
C VAL A 175 -12.50 -4.83 6.39
N GLY A 176 -12.61 -4.74 7.71
CA GLY A 176 -13.76 -4.22 8.44
C GLY A 176 -13.38 -3.02 9.31
N SER A 177 -14.37 -2.22 9.71
CA SER A 177 -14.14 -1.12 10.64
C SER A 177 -13.71 -1.65 12.02
N ALA A 178 -12.77 -0.98 12.67
CA ALA A 178 -12.44 -1.25 14.07
C ALA A 178 -13.63 -0.95 14.99
N ASP A 179 -13.68 -1.63 16.14
CA ASP A 179 -14.72 -1.40 17.14
C ASP A 179 -14.58 0.00 17.77
N GLY A 180 -15.71 0.59 18.16
CA GLY A 180 -15.75 1.93 18.77
C GLY A 180 -15.57 3.09 17.79
N MET A 181 -15.50 2.83 16.48
CA MET A 181 -15.43 3.87 15.46
C MET A 181 -16.80 4.56 15.25
N LYS A 182 -16.78 5.88 15.04
CA LYS A 182 -17.97 6.69 14.74
C LYS A 182 -18.20 6.91 13.24
N VAL A 183 -17.22 6.56 12.42
CA VAL A 183 -17.22 6.69 10.96
C VAL A 183 -16.67 5.40 10.37
N GLY A 184 -17.25 4.96 9.26
CA GLY A 184 -16.83 3.76 8.53
C GLY A 184 -15.45 3.90 7.86
N LEU A 185 -15.13 2.95 6.99
CA LEU A 185 -13.90 2.98 6.20
C LEU A 185 -14.13 3.62 4.85
N THR A 186 -13.12 4.35 4.38
CA THR A 186 -13.01 4.69 2.96
C THR A 186 -11.90 3.82 2.37
N VAL A 187 -12.22 3.01 1.37
CA VAL A 187 -11.30 2.05 0.75
C VAL A 187 -11.27 2.24 -0.75
N MET A 188 -10.09 2.09 -1.34
CA MET A 188 -9.92 1.91 -2.77
C MET A 188 -9.87 0.41 -3.05
N VAL A 189 -10.60 -0.06 -4.06
CA VAL A 189 -10.73 -1.48 -4.37
C VAL A 189 -10.55 -1.68 -5.86
N ARG A 190 -9.72 -2.65 -6.24
CA ARG A 190 -9.60 -3.15 -7.60
C ARG A 190 -9.98 -4.62 -7.60
N GLY A 191 -10.99 -4.98 -8.37
CA GLY A 191 -11.56 -6.33 -8.38
C GLY A 191 -12.92 -6.42 -7.66
N ALA A 192 -13.46 -7.64 -7.63
CA ALA A 192 -14.79 -7.90 -7.10
C ALA A 192 -14.80 -7.96 -5.57
N TYR A 193 -15.87 -7.43 -4.96
CA TYR A 193 -16.04 -7.43 -3.51
C TYR A 193 -17.52 -7.50 -3.12
N GLU A 194 -17.76 -7.82 -1.86
CA GLU A 194 -19.08 -7.77 -1.24
C GLU A 194 -19.01 -7.09 0.13
N ILE A 195 -20.04 -6.35 0.50
CA ILE A 195 -20.15 -5.76 1.84
C ILE A 195 -21.08 -6.63 2.69
N LYS A 196 -20.54 -7.24 3.74
CA LYS A 196 -21.26 -8.16 4.62
C LYS A 196 -21.15 -7.74 6.08
N THR A 197 -22.14 -8.14 6.89
CA THR A 197 -21.93 -8.23 8.34
C THR A 197 -21.25 -9.54 8.63
N ILE A 198 -20.14 -9.50 9.34
CA ILE A 198 -19.48 -10.67 9.89
C ILE A 198 -19.83 -10.71 11.37
N GLU A 199 -20.39 -11.83 11.82
CA GLU A 199 -20.55 -12.10 13.24
C GLU A 199 -19.14 -12.35 13.82
N LYS A 200 -18.76 -11.51 14.79
CA LYS A 200 -17.47 -11.57 15.47
C LYS A 200 -17.51 -12.55 16.64
#